data_AF-A0A9N7RIS2-F1
#
_entry.id   AF-A0A9N7RIS2-F1
#
_cell.length_a   1.000
_cell.length_b   1.000
_cell.length_c   1.000
_cell.angle_alpha   90.00
_cell.angle_beta   90.00
_cell.angle_gamma   90.00
#
_symmetry.space_group_name_H-M   'P 1'
#
loop_
_entity.id
_entity.type
_entity.pdbx_description
1 polymer ?
#
loop_
_entity_poly.entity_id
_entity_poly.type
_entity_poly.pdbx_seq_one_letter_code
_entity_poly.pdbx_strand_id
1 'polypeptide(L)'
;MSGERKQESKGDDEYKPIGTKQQKRLRPMAENTNNGGSSPSSPVTKIPQDQLFSILLLLPVESILCFSMTCKKLKPLAYSDSLWESICRRDWGQTPVNALKRGSDRLRRHPWRELYRRVYGLDSVSCRRLRSGPDGDGILPTPRASHSLNLVSGCLVLFGGGCEGGRHLDDTWVVHLSENPALPLRWHKIDSGSPGGRFGHSCVSVRGSLILFGGINDFGTRHNDTWIGRLVGPAAHFSWEPLDSGPISPPPRGAHAACCIDDRYVLVHGGIGPSGTRLGDTWILDPDSKTWRQIMASPSPPSRSGHSLTHVGKAGTVLFGGRGTGLEVLGDVWLLNSRWEWRQLAFEPRSVPRGLSLPRVGHSASLIVGQRLLIYGGEDSYRNRKDDFWVLDVGSSCGVGPASGRLWKRVESRGERPDCRSFHGACVDETGRFLYVYGGMVDGLVRPADPSGLRFDGESFLVELVL
;
A
#
# COMPACT_ATOMS: atom_id res chain seq x y z
N MET A 1 25.08 58.30 44.16
CA MET A 1 23.61 58.32 44.20
C MET A 1 23.15 56.89 44.41
N SER A 2 23.27 56.38 45.65
CA SER A 2 22.16 56.27 46.64
C SER A 2 21.11 55.26 46.16
N GLY A 3 21.05 54.03 46.66
CA GLY A 3 20.74 53.66 48.07
C GLY A 3 19.21 53.63 48.23
N GLU A 4 18.52 52.69 48.90
CA GLU A 4 18.89 51.66 49.86
C GLU A 4 17.81 50.55 49.93
N ARG A 5 18.22 49.46 50.59
CA ARG A 5 17.44 48.39 51.22
C ARG A 5 16.38 48.89 52.21
N LYS A 6 15.34 48.07 52.45
CA LYS A 6 14.74 47.92 53.79
C LYS A 6 14.63 46.45 54.20
N GLN A 7 15.08 46.22 55.43
CA GLN A 7 15.16 45.00 56.23
C GLN A 7 13.94 44.87 57.16
N GLU A 8 13.67 43.60 57.55
CA GLU A 8 13.23 43.10 58.88
C GLU A 8 11.84 43.53 59.42
N SER A 9 11.07 42.70 60.14
CA SER A 9 11.49 41.84 61.27
C SER A 9 10.56 40.65 61.58
N LYS A 10 11.22 39.59 62.07
CA LYS A 10 10.89 38.57 63.07
C LYS A 10 9.50 38.54 63.76
N GLY A 11 9.00 37.31 63.89
CA GLY A 11 8.28 36.81 65.06
C GLY A 11 8.69 35.34 65.26
N ASP A 12 9.50 35.10 66.29
CA ASP A 12 9.88 33.78 66.81
C ASP A 12 8.66 33.13 67.50
N ASP A 13 8.56 31.79 67.45
CA ASP A 13 8.18 31.00 68.63
C ASP A 13 8.47 29.51 68.46
N GLU A 14 8.77 28.90 69.60
CA GLU A 14 9.57 27.70 69.82
C GLU A 14 8.89 26.35 69.53
N TYR A 15 9.76 25.41 69.15
CA TYR A 15 9.79 23.97 69.43
C TYR A 15 9.13 23.60 70.80
N LYS A 16 8.34 22.53 71.00
CA LYS A 16 8.62 21.08 70.81
C LYS A 16 7.42 20.25 71.40
N PRO A 17 7.48 18.91 71.48
CA PRO A 17 6.81 17.90 70.62
C PRO A 17 5.58 17.22 71.29
N ILE A 18 4.89 16.30 70.59
CA ILE A 18 4.34 15.02 71.12
C ILE A 18 3.59 14.29 69.98
N GLY A 19 3.81 12.97 69.84
CA GLY A 19 2.80 12.06 69.30
C GLY A 19 3.17 11.28 68.03
N THR A 20 4.02 10.26 68.20
CA THR A 20 4.17 9.11 67.29
C THR A 20 2.81 8.54 66.85
N LYS A 21 2.46 8.64 65.56
CA LYS A 21 1.35 7.86 65.00
C LYS A 21 1.82 6.43 64.70
N GLN A 22 1.32 5.50 65.52
CA GLN A 22 1.43 4.07 65.35
C GLN A 22 0.98 3.61 63.96
N GLN A 23 1.83 2.80 63.32
CA GLN A 23 1.44 1.85 62.30
C GLN A 23 0.33 0.94 62.85
N LYS A 24 -0.88 1.05 62.31
CA LYS A 24 -1.90 0.01 62.48
C LYS A 24 -1.46 -1.22 61.68
N ARG A 25 -0.81 -2.17 62.36
CA ARG A 25 -0.75 -3.58 61.95
C ARG A 25 -2.18 -4.07 61.71
N LEU A 26 -2.51 -4.39 60.46
CA LEU A 26 -3.66 -5.22 60.12
C LEU A 26 -3.41 -6.60 60.76
N ARG A 27 -4.28 -7.01 61.69
CA ARG A 27 -4.28 -8.35 62.29
C ARG A 27 -4.69 -9.38 61.23
N PRO A 28 -4.11 -10.59 61.22
CA PRO A 28 -4.64 -11.68 60.42
C PRO A 28 -5.98 -12.12 61.03
N MET A 29 -7.03 -12.17 60.21
CA MET A 29 -8.27 -12.83 60.63
C MET A 29 -8.03 -14.34 60.72
N ALA A 30 -8.53 -14.89 61.82
CA ALA A 30 -8.47 -16.30 62.16
C ALA A 30 -9.07 -17.19 61.06
N GLU A 31 -8.40 -18.31 60.81
CA GLU A 31 -8.98 -19.49 60.19
C GLU A 31 -10.20 -19.91 61.00
N ASN A 32 -11.35 -20.01 60.33
CA ASN A 32 -12.46 -20.81 60.83
C ASN A 32 -12.90 -21.76 59.70
N THR A 33 -13.04 -23.00 60.11
CA THR A 33 -13.14 -24.22 59.31
C THR A 33 -14.40 -24.37 58.48
N ASN A 34 -14.27 -25.17 57.41
CA ASN A 34 -15.31 -25.90 56.68
C ASN A 34 -16.40 -25.08 55.96
N ASN A 35 -16.15 -24.84 54.67
CA ASN A 35 -17.17 -25.09 53.65
C ASN A 35 -16.48 -25.49 52.35
N GLY A 36 -16.80 -26.68 51.83
CA GLY A 36 -16.39 -27.16 50.50
C GLY A 36 -17.09 -26.40 49.36
N GLY A 37 -17.02 -25.07 49.39
CA GLY A 37 -17.57 -24.20 48.36
C GLY A 37 -16.53 -23.95 47.28
N SER A 38 -16.79 -24.44 46.08
CA SER A 38 -16.05 -24.06 44.88
C SER A 38 -15.96 -22.53 44.79
N SER A 39 -14.73 -22.00 44.71
CA SER A 39 -14.49 -20.57 44.44
C SER A 39 -15.43 -20.11 43.31
N PRO A 40 -16.16 -18.98 43.45
CA PRO A 40 -17.10 -18.55 42.42
C PRO A 40 -16.30 -18.32 41.14
N SER A 41 -16.47 -19.21 40.17
CA SER A 41 -15.79 -19.11 38.91
C SER A 41 -16.16 -17.78 38.26
N SER A 42 -15.15 -17.01 37.86
CA SER A 42 -15.35 -15.70 37.21
C SER A 42 -16.40 -15.86 36.10
N PRO A 43 -17.39 -14.96 35.98
CA PRO A 43 -18.45 -15.07 34.97
C PRO A 43 -17.91 -15.28 33.55
N VAL A 44 -16.75 -14.71 33.23
CA VAL A 44 -16.09 -14.86 31.93
C VAL A 44 -15.69 -16.32 31.64
N THR A 45 -15.44 -17.12 32.67
CA THR A 45 -15.08 -18.54 32.54
C THR A 45 -16.28 -19.46 32.28
N LYS A 46 -17.50 -18.91 32.39
CA LYS A 46 -18.77 -19.58 32.09
C LYS A 46 -19.24 -19.32 30.66
N ILE A 47 -18.64 -18.37 29.94
CA ILE A 47 -18.95 -18.09 28.53
C ILE A 47 -18.48 -19.28 27.68
N PRO A 48 -19.31 -19.81 26.77
CA PRO A 48 -18.92 -20.85 25.82
C PRO A 48 -17.71 -20.46 24.97
N GLN A 49 -16.88 -21.44 24.58
CA GLN A 49 -15.61 -21.19 23.90
C GLN A 49 -15.79 -20.53 22.52
N ASP A 50 -16.84 -20.88 21.79
CA ASP A 50 -17.25 -20.29 20.50
C ASP A 50 -17.64 -18.81 20.63
N GLN A 51 -18.35 -18.47 21.71
CA GLN A 51 -18.72 -17.09 22.03
C GLN A 51 -17.48 -16.29 22.42
N LEU A 52 -16.59 -16.85 23.25
CA LEU A 52 -15.30 -16.22 23.56
C LEU A 52 -14.46 -16.01 22.31
N PHE A 53 -14.40 -16.99 21.40
CA PHE A 53 -13.69 -16.88 20.14
C PHE A 53 -14.23 -15.71 19.30
N SER A 54 -15.55 -15.62 19.16
CA SER A 54 -16.22 -14.53 18.44
C SER A 54 -15.96 -13.16 19.06
N ILE A 55 -16.00 -13.06 20.39
CA ILE A 55 -15.66 -11.83 21.12
C ILE A 55 -14.21 -11.43 20.83
N LEU A 56 -13.26 -12.36 20.91
CA LEU A 56 -11.84 -12.09 20.66
C LEU A 56 -11.60 -11.55 19.24
N LEU A 57 -12.34 -12.04 18.24
CA LEU A 57 -12.23 -11.53 16.86
C LEU A 57 -12.68 -10.09 16.68
N LEU A 58 -13.45 -9.53 17.60
CA LEU A 58 -13.87 -8.13 17.56
C LEU A 58 -12.87 -7.19 18.25
N LEU A 59 -11.89 -7.74 18.99
CA LEU A 59 -10.96 -6.96 19.78
C LEU A 59 -9.68 -6.60 18.99
N PRO A 60 -9.07 -5.44 19.28
CA PRO A 60 -7.70 -5.14 18.87
C PRO A 60 -6.72 -6.22 19.37
N VAL A 61 -5.63 -6.42 18.64
CA VAL A 61 -4.65 -7.48 18.97
C VAL A 61 -4.04 -7.27 20.35
N GLU A 62 -3.77 -6.03 20.74
CA GLU A 62 -3.26 -5.66 22.06
C GLU A 62 -4.21 -6.14 23.16
N SER A 63 -5.52 -5.96 22.96
CA SER A 63 -6.55 -6.41 23.91
C SER A 63 -6.61 -7.93 24.00
N ILE A 64 -6.43 -8.66 22.89
CA ILE A 64 -6.35 -10.13 22.88
C ILE A 64 -5.12 -10.61 23.66
N LEU A 65 -3.97 -9.96 23.47
CA LEU A 65 -2.75 -10.28 24.20
C LEU A 65 -2.91 -9.97 25.70
N CYS A 66 -3.50 -8.82 26.07
CA CYS A 66 -3.83 -8.51 27.46
C CYS A 66 -4.79 -9.54 28.07
N PHE A 67 -5.85 -9.91 27.34
CA PHE A 67 -6.80 -10.94 27.76
C PHE A 67 -6.12 -12.27 28.05
N SER A 68 -5.15 -12.67 27.22
CA SER A 68 -4.38 -13.90 27.39
C SER A 68 -3.55 -13.94 28.68
N MET A 69 -3.20 -12.78 29.24
CA MET A 69 -2.41 -12.65 30.47
C MET A 69 -3.27 -12.71 31.73
N THR A 70 -4.61 -12.68 31.60
CA THR A 70 -5.52 -12.62 32.76
C THR A 70 -5.69 -13.96 33.48
N CYS A 71 -5.74 -15.10 32.78
CA CYS A 71 -5.77 -16.42 33.43
C CYS A 71 -5.31 -17.58 32.53
N LYS A 72 -4.91 -18.69 33.16
CA LYS A 72 -4.41 -19.91 32.48
C LYS A 72 -5.43 -20.59 31.56
N LYS A 73 -6.74 -20.45 31.83
CA LYS A 73 -7.82 -21.05 31.01
C LYS A 73 -8.00 -20.32 29.68
N LEU A 74 -7.78 -19.01 29.65
CA LEU A 74 -8.00 -18.16 28.47
C LEU A 74 -6.77 -18.10 27.55
N LYS A 75 -5.57 -18.32 28.11
CA LYS A 75 -4.32 -18.30 27.35
C LYS A 75 -4.31 -19.25 26.14
N PRO A 76 -4.71 -20.55 26.23
CA PRO A 76 -4.72 -21.44 25.07
C PRO A 76 -5.64 -20.96 23.95
N LEU A 77 -6.79 -20.37 24.27
CA LEU A 77 -7.73 -19.83 23.29
C LEU A 77 -7.11 -18.65 22.54
N ALA A 78 -6.55 -17.69 23.28
CA ALA A 78 -5.94 -16.48 22.71
C ALA A 78 -4.67 -16.76 21.88
N TYR A 79 -4.03 -17.92 22.08
CA TYR A 79 -2.85 -18.37 21.32
C TYR A 79 -3.18 -19.50 20.32
N SER A 80 -4.46 -19.85 20.15
CA SER A 80 -4.84 -20.90 19.21
C SER A 80 -4.57 -20.46 17.77
N ASP A 81 -4.03 -21.36 16.97
CA ASP A 81 -3.66 -21.07 15.58
C ASP A 81 -4.88 -20.71 14.72
N SER A 82 -6.04 -21.32 15.01
CA SER A 82 -7.32 -21.00 14.35
C SER A 82 -7.81 -19.58 14.63
N LEU A 83 -7.62 -19.08 15.86
CA LEU A 83 -7.94 -17.69 16.19
C LEU A 83 -7.03 -16.75 15.38
N TRP A 84 -5.73 -17.04 15.34
CA TRP A 84 -4.78 -16.20 14.61
C TRP A 84 -4.97 -16.28 13.10
N GLU A 85 -5.37 -17.42 12.52
CA GLU A 85 -5.81 -17.50 11.12
C GLU A 85 -6.99 -16.54 10.89
N SER A 86 -7.98 -16.56 11.78
CA SER A 86 -9.17 -15.72 11.69
C SER A 86 -8.87 -14.23 11.85
N ILE A 87 -7.92 -13.88 12.74
CA ILE A 87 -7.38 -12.52 12.87
C ILE A 87 -6.67 -12.10 11.57
N CYS A 88 -5.85 -12.97 10.98
CA CYS A 88 -5.19 -12.69 9.70
C CYS A 88 -6.23 -12.47 8.59
N ARG A 89 -7.32 -13.24 8.53
CA ARG A 89 -8.40 -13.02 7.54
C ARG A 89 -9.10 -11.68 7.74
N ARG A 90 -9.34 -11.30 9.01
CA ARG A 90 -9.94 -10.02 9.38
C ARG A 90 -9.05 -8.84 8.98
N ASP A 91 -7.75 -8.94 9.22
CA ASP A 91 -6.81 -7.82 9.11
C ASP A 91 -6.12 -7.75 7.74
N TRP A 92 -5.91 -8.88 7.06
CA TRP A 92 -5.20 -8.96 5.77
C TRP A 92 -6.13 -9.21 4.59
N GLY A 93 -7.38 -9.61 4.86
CA GLY A 93 -8.33 -10.04 3.85
C GLY A 93 -8.21 -11.52 3.50
N GLN A 94 -9.18 -12.02 2.74
CA GLN A 94 -9.29 -13.43 2.40
C GLN A 94 -8.26 -13.88 1.37
N THR A 95 -7.96 -13.03 0.38
CA THR A 95 -7.08 -13.38 -0.74
C THR A 95 -5.66 -13.71 -0.28
N PRO A 96 -4.96 -12.87 0.51
CA PRO A 96 -3.61 -13.20 0.97
C PRO A 96 -3.56 -14.46 1.84
N VAL A 97 -4.54 -14.64 2.74
CA VAL A 97 -4.60 -15.82 3.62
C VAL A 97 -4.82 -17.09 2.81
N ASN A 98 -5.74 -17.08 1.84
CA ASN A 98 -5.99 -18.23 0.98
C ASN A 98 -4.79 -18.56 0.11
N ALA A 99 -4.12 -17.55 -0.46
CA ALA A 99 -2.91 -17.74 -1.26
C ALA A 99 -1.77 -18.34 -0.42
N LEU A 100 -1.54 -17.85 0.81
CA LEU A 100 -0.56 -18.40 1.75
C LEU A 100 -0.87 -19.86 2.13
N LYS A 101 -2.15 -20.25 2.24
CA LYS A 101 -2.55 -21.65 2.52
C LYS A 101 -2.33 -22.59 1.34
N ARG A 102 -2.54 -22.10 0.10
CA ARG A 102 -2.33 -22.87 -1.13
C ARG A 102 -0.84 -23.07 -1.43
N GLY A 103 -0.01 -22.08 -1.10
CA GLY A 103 1.43 -22.11 -1.37
C GLY A 103 2.15 -23.31 -0.76
N SER A 104 3.14 -23.82 -1.50
CA SER A 104 4.06 -24.89 -1.07
C SER A 104 5.21 -24.37 -0.19
N ASP A 105 5.18 -23.09 0.19
CA ASP A 105 6.27 -22.39 0.84
C ASP A 105 6.53 -22.86 2.29
N ARG A 106 7.77 -22.68 2.76
CA ARG A 106 8.22 -22.93 4.13
C ARG A 106 7.38 -22.18 5.16
N LEU A 107 6.80 -21.02 4.78
CA LEU A 107 5.92 -20.22 5.63
C LEU A 107 4.63 -20.93 6.06
N ARG A 108 4.15 -21.92 5.29
CA ARG A 108 3.00 -22.77 5.68
C ARG A 108 3.24 -23.50 7.00
N ARG A 109 4.51 -23.71 7.39
CA ARG A 109 4.89 -24.42 8.63
C ARG A 109 4.91 -23.52 9.86
N HIS A 110 4.82 -22.19 9.69
CA HIS A 110 4.83 -21.26 10.80
C HIS A 110 3.41 -21.02 11.34
N PRO A 111 3.22 -20.97 12.68
CA PRO A 111 1.95 -20.56 13.26
C PRO A 111 1.52 -19.17 12.78
N TRP A 112 0.22 -18.95 12.57
CA TRP A 112 -0.33 -17.68 12.06
C TRP A 112 0.05 -16.48 12.92
N ARG A 113 0.16 -16.66 14.24
CA ARG A 113 0.62 -15.61 15.16
C ARG A 113 2.03 -15.11 14.84
N GLU A 114 2.93 -16.03 14.49
CA GLU A 114 4.32 -15.68 14.17
C GLU A 114 4.39 -14.98 12.82
N LEU A 115 3.62 -15.45 11.84
CA LEU A 115 3.44 -14.73 10.57
C LEU A 115 2.89 -13.32 10.80
N TYR A 116 1.90 -13.18 11.70
CA TYR A 116 1.34 -11.89 12.06
C TYR A 116 2.40 -10.92 12.58
N ARG A 117 3.20 -11.39 13.54
CA ARG A 117 4.31 -10.63 14.11
C ARG A 117 5.32 -10.20 13.04
N ARG A 118 5.65 -11.09 12.09
CA ARG A 118 6.62 -10.84 11.01
C ARG A 118 6.11 -9.81 10.00
N VAL A 119 4.84 -9.93 9.57
CA VAL A 119 4.20 -8.95 8.68
C VAL A 119 4.26 -7.55 9.29
N TYR A 120 3.77 -7.35 10.51
CA TYR A 120 3.81 -6.03 11.14
C TYR A 120 5.21 -5.61 11.59
N GLY A 121 6.14 -6.56 11.73
CA GLY A 121 7.56 -6.34 12.02
C GLY A 121 8.42 -5.95 10.80
N LEU A 122 7.92 -6.11 9.57
CA LEU A 122 8.67 -5.94 8.30
C LEU A 122 9.67 -4.78 8.34
N ASP A 123 10.96 -5.11 8.26
CA ASP A 123 12.08 -4.16 8.30
C ASP A 123 12.92 -4.16 7.02
N SER A 124 12.80 -5.20 6.19
CA SER A 124 13.61 -5.40 5.01
C SER A 124 12.87 -6.09 3.86
N VAL A 125 13.32 -5.82 2.65
CA VAL A 125 12.96 -6.52 1.41
C VAL A 125 14.18 -7.15 0.77
N SER A 126 13.98 -8.27 0.10
CA SER A 126 14.98 -8.93 -0.74
C SER A 126 14.68 -8.63 -2.20
N CYS A 127 15.64 -8.05 -2.91
CA CYS A 127 15.53 -7.73 -4.32
C CYS A 127 16.32 -8.74 -5.15
N ARG A 128 15.73 -9.17 -6.26
CA ARG A 128 16.38 -10.04 -7.23
C ARG A 128 16.03 -9.60 -8.64
N ARG A 129 17.03 -9.49 -9.50
CA ARG A 129 16.82 -9.27 -10.92
C ARG A 129 16.26 -10.55 -11.57
N LEU A 130 15.14 -10.43 -12.26
CA LEU A 130 14.54 -11.51 -13.02
C LEU A 130 15.19 -11.53 -14.41
N ARG A 131 16.16 -12.43 -14.58
CA ARG A 131 16.83 -12.62 -15.87
C ARG A 131 15.88 -13.36 -16.82
N SER A 132 15.99 -13.04 -18.10
CA SER A 132 15.46 -13.87 -19.18
C SER A 132 16.12 -15.25 -19.14
N GLY A 133 15.42 -16.30 -19.56
CA GLY A 133 15.92 -17.68 -19.47
C GLY A 133 17.31 -17.90 -20.11
N PRO A 134 18.00 -19.00 -19.77
CA PRO A 134 19.38 -19.27 -20.15
C PRO A 134 19.66 -19.30 -21.67
N ASP A 135 18.61 -19.45 -22.49
CA ASP A 135 18.75 -19.55 -23.95
C ASP A 135 18.88 -18.18 -24.66
N GLY A 136 18.71 -17.04 -23.98
CA GLY A 136 18.90 -15.70 -24.57
C GLY A 136 17.96 -15.31 -25.72
N ASP A 137 17.19 -16.25 -26.25
CA ASP A 137 16.38 -16.16 -27.48
C ASP A 137 14.92 -15.73 -27.25
N GLY A 138 14.54 -15.41 -26.00
CA GLY A 138 13.20 -14.95 -25.69
C GLY A 138 12.98 -13.49 -26.12
N ILE A 139 11.94 -13.22 -26.90
CA ILE A 139 11.53 -11.85 -27.22
C ILE A 139 11.13 -11.15 -25.91
N LEU A 140 11.76 -10.00 -25.62
CA LEU A 140 11.46 -9.19 -24.44
C LEU A 140 10.61 -7.97 -24.82
N PRO A 141 9.79 -7.46 -23.90
CA PRO A 141 9.15 -6.18 -24.11
C PRO A 141 10.21 -5.09 -24.26
N THR A 142 9.96 -4.14 -25.16
CA THR A 142 10.82 -2.97 -25.32
C THR A 142 10.99 -2.22 -23.98
N PRO A 143 12.18 -1.67 -23.67
CA PRO A 143 12.36 -0.73 -22.57
C PRO A 143 11.36 0.43 -22.62
N ARG A 144 10.70 0.73 -21.51
CA ARG A 144 9.53 1.62 -21.50
C ARG A 144 9.21 2.21 -20.13
N ALA A 145 8.49 3.33 -20.12
CA ALA A 145 8.01 3.99 -18.91
C ALA A 145 6.55 4.45 -19.07
N SER A 146 5.88 4.73 -17.95
CA SER A 146 4.47 5.12 -17.92
C SER A 146 3.55 4.11 -18.63
N HIS A 147 3.93 2.84 -18.60
CA HIS A 147 3.14 1.69 -19.02
C HIS A 147 2.29 1.19 -17.83
N SER A 148 1.41 0.23 -18.08
CA SER A 148 0.73 -0.50 -17.01
C SER A 148 1.28 -1.92 -16.88
N LEU A 149 1.54 -2.36 -15.65
CA LEU A 149 1.86 -3.74 -15.29
C LEU A 149 0.83 -4.21 -14.26
N ASN A 150 0.10 -5.28 -14.56
CA ASN A 150 -0.97 -5.78 -13.70
C ASN A 150 -0.86 -7.29 -13.51
N LEU A 151 -1.29 -7.78 -12.35
CA LEU A 151 -1.55 -9.20 -12.15
C LEU A 151 -3.04 -9.46 -12.35
N VAL A 152 -3.37 -10.42 -13.21
CA VAL A 152 -4.74 -10.89 -13.42
C VAL A 152 -4.72 -12.40 -13.62
N SER A 153 -5.48 -13.13 -12.78
CA SER A 153 -5.61 -14.60 -12.85
C SER A 153 -4.26 -15.33 -12.97
N GLY A 154 -3.28 -14.97 -12.12
CA GLY A 154 -1.95 -15.59 -12.12
C GLY A 154 -1.02 -15.15 -13.27
N CYS A 155 -1.44 -14.23 -14.13
CA CYS A 155 -0.63 -13.73 -15.24
C CYS A 155 -0.24 -12.26 -15.03
N LEU A 156 1.04 -11.94 -15.27
CA LEU A 156 1.46 -10.55 -15.46
C LEU A 156 1.04 -10.10 -16.85
N VAL A 157 0.40 -8.94 -16.93
CA VAL A 157 0.00 -8.31 -18.18
C VAL A 157 0.58 -6.91 -18.24
N LEU A 158 1.38 -6.67 -19.28
CA LEU A 158 2.03 -5.40 -19.59
C LEU A 158 1.36 -4.79 -20.83
N PHE A 159 1.03 -3.49 -20.77
CA PHE A 159 0.46 -2.78 -21.91
C PHE A 159 1.00 -1.36 -22.02
N GLY A 160 1.32 -0.98 -23.26
CA GLY A 160 1.68 0.35 -23.70
C GLY A 160 2.94 0.93 -23.05
N GLY A 161 2.99 2.24 -22.89
CA GLY A 161 4.13 3.00 -22.37
C GLY A 161 4.90 3.75 -23.46
N GLY A 162 5.65 4.78 -23.05
CA GLY A 162 6.58 5.47 -23.93
C GLY A 162 7.92 4.75 -23.98
N CYS A 163 8.59 4.78 -25.12
CA CYS A 163 9.92 4.24 -25.31
C CYS A 163 10.88 5.23 -25.99
N GLU A 164 12.12 4.80 -26.16
CA GLU A 164 13.12 5.55 -26.93
C GLU A 164 12.62 5.80 -28.37
N GLY A 165 12.99 6.94 -28.93
CA GLY A 165 12.46 7.40 -30.24
C GLY A 165 11.09 8.08 -30.17
N GLY A 166 10.46 8.19 -29.00
CA GLY A 166 9.23 8.96 -28.79
C GLY A 166 7.95 8.27 -29.21
N ARG A 167 8.01 6.98 -29.59
CA ARG A 167 6.83 6.16 -29.86
C ARG A 167 6.13 5.78 -28.55
N HIS A 168 4.81 5.78 -28.56
CA HIS A 168 3.98 5.19 -27.53
C HIS A 168 3.49 3.82 -28.01
N LEU A 169 3.75 2.83 -27.17
CA LEU A 169 3.54 1.44 -27.51
C LEU A 169 2.06 1.06 -27.37
N ASP A 170 1.63 0.12 -28.20
CA ASP A 170 0.30 -0.49 -28.30
C ASP A 170 0.34 -2.01 -28.07
N ASP A 171 1.51 -2.54 -27.71
CA ASP A 171 1.71 -3.96 -27.52
C ASP A 171 1.24 -4.45 -26.15
N THR A 172 0.62 -5.63 -26.16
CA THR A 172 0.27 -6.38 -24.95
C THR A 172 1.27 -7.52 -24.77
N TRP A 173 1.81 -7.66 -23.56
CA TRP A 173 2.66 -8.79 -23.20
C TRP A 173 2.12 -9.52 -21.99
N VAL A 174 2.23 -10.85 -22.00
CA VAL A 174 1.73 -11.71 -20.94
C VAL A 174 2.82 -12.64 -20.45
N VAL A 175 2.88 -12.84 -19.12
CA VAL A 175 3.69 -13.89 -18.48
C VAL A 175 2.77 -14.70 -17.56
N HIS A 176 2.73 -16.01 -17.73
CA HIS A 176 2.13 -16.90 -16.74
C HIS A 176 3.12 -17.09 -15.58
N LEU A 177 2.72 -16.71 -14.36
CA LEU A 177 3.60 -16.88 -13.20
C LEU A 177 3.63 -18.34 -12.76
N SER A 178 4.83 -18.84 -12.48
CA SER A 178 5.02 -20.12 -11.83
C SER A 178 4.78 -20.01 -10.33
N GLU A 179 4.40 -21.12 -9.69
CA GLU A 179 4.32 -21.20 -8.22
C GLU A 179 5.63 -20.83 -7.53
N ASN A 180 6.76 -21.11 -8.19
CA ASN A 180 8.06 -20.65 -7.73
C ASN A 180 8.35 -19.27 -8.33
N PRO A 181 8.26 -18.17 -7.55
CA PRO A 181 8.56 -16.83 -8.03
C PRO A 181 10.06 -16.65 -8.36
N ALA A 182 10.92 -17.61 -7.98
CA ALA A 182 12.34 -17.61 -8.30
C ALA A 182 12.61 -17.81 -9.81
N LEU A 183 11.69 -18.37 -10.57
CA LEU A 183 11.93 -18.73 -11.97
C LEU A 183 12.00 -17.49 -12.90
N PRO A 184 12.74 -17.58 -14.01
CA PRO A 184 12.75 -16.57 -15.08
C PRO A 184 11.35 -16.26 -15.61
N LEU A 185 11.10 -14.99 -15.92
CA LEU A 185 9.88 -14.59 -16.64
C LEU A 185 10.03 -14.92 -18.13
N ARG A 186 8.99 -15.51 -18.70
CA ARG A 186 8.88 -15.77 -20.15
C ARG A 186 7.78 -14.91 -20.71
N TRP A 187 8.19 -13.80 -21.34
CA TRP A 187 7.28 -12.84 -21.95
C TRP A 187 6.75 -13.36 -23.29
N HIS A 188 5.44 -13.27 -23.46
CA HIS A 188 4.77 -13.56 -24.72
C HIS A 188 4.11 -12.30 -25.23
N LYS A 189 4.50 -11.84 -26.42
CA LYS A 189 3.78 -10.76 -27.10
C LYS A 189 2.46 -11.32 -27.61
N ILE A 190 1.36 -10.70 -27.22
CA ILE A 190 0.03 -11.10 -27.65
C ILE A 190 -0.42 -10.14 -28.74
N ASP A 191 -0.92 -10.70 -29.84
CA ASP A 191 -1.69 -9.93 -30.80
C ASP A 191 -3.10 -9.71 -30.24
N SER A 192 -3.24 -8.63 -29.47
CA SER A 192 -4.48 -8.29 -28.79
C SER A 192 -5.37 -7.34 -29.59
N GLY A 193 -4.89 -6.84 -30.74
CA GLY A 193 -5.50 -5.72 -31.47
C GLY A 193 -5.49 -4.41 -30.68
N SER A 194 -6.47 -3.54 -30.96
CA SER A 194 -6.76 -2.29 -30.21
C SER A 194 -6.80 -2.55 -28.70
N PRO A 195 -6.32 -1.64 -27.82
CA PRO A 195 -6.25 -0.18 -27.98
C PRO A 195 -5.00 0.32 -28.72
N GLY A 196 -5.11 1.50 -29.33
CA GLY A 196 -3.97 2.20 -29.92
C GLY A 196 -2.93 2.66 -28.90
N GLY A 197 -1.74 2.96 -29.41
CA GLY A 197 -0.52 3.19 -28.62
C GLY A 197 -0.62 4.40 -27.71
N ARG A 198 -0.20 4.22 -26.45
CA ARG A 198 -0.36 5.24 -25.40
C ARG A 198 0.56 5.06 -24.20
N PHE A 199 0.78 6.14 -23.48
CA PHE A 199 1.42 6.14 -22.16
C PHE A 199 0.64 7.00 -21.16
N GLY A 200 0.94 6.83 -19.87
CA GLY A 200 0.30 7.58 -18.79
C GLY A 200 -1.19 7.26 -18.65
N HIS A 201 -1.66 6.16 -19.25
CA HIS A 201 -2.96 5.59 -18.98
C HIS A 201 -2.98 4.94 -17.59
N SER A 202 -4.19 4.67 -17.09
CA SER A 202 -4.36 3.77 -15.94
C SER A 202 -4.91 2.44 -16.42
N CYS A 203 -4.44 1.35 -15.83
CA CYS A 203 -5.04 0.03 -16.01
C CYS A 203 -5.21 -0.60 -14.63
N VAL A 204 -6.40 -1.15 -14.35
CA VAL A 204 -6.79 -1.62 -13.01
C VAL A 204 -7.44 -3.01 -13.13
N SER A 205 -7.05 -3.94 -12.26
CA SER A 205 -7.74 -5.24 -12.18
C SER A 205 -9.04 -5.13 -11.38
N VAL A 206 -10.14 -5.63 -11.96
CA VAL A 206 -11.47 -5.73 -11.35
C VAL A 206 -12.06 -7.08 -11.71
N ARG A 207 -12.31 -7.94 -10.71
CA ARG A 207 -12.95 -9.27 -10.85
C ARG A 207 -12.31 -10.15 -11.93
N GLY A 208 -10.98 -10.15 -12.00
CA GLY A 208 -10.25 -10.95 -13.00
C GLY A 208 -10.28 -10.37 -14.42
N SER A 209 -10.75 -9.13 -14.62
CA SER A 209 -10.62 -8.38 -15.87
C SER A 209 -9.73 -7.15 -15.64
N LEU A 210 -9.13 -6.62 -16.70
CA LEU A 210 -8.42 -5.36 -16.67
C LEU A 210 -9.29 -4.24 -17.24
N ILE A 211 -9.33 -3.09 -16.58
CA ILE A 211 -9.99 -1.89 -17.08
C ILE A 211 -8.92 -0.84 -17.38
N LEU A 212 -8.79 -0.48 -18.65
CA LEU A 212 -7.87 0.55 -19.14
C LEU A 212 -8.64 1.86 -19.38
N PHE A 213 -8.09 2.98 -18.96
CA PHE A 213 -8.68 4.31 -19.19
C PHE A 213 -7.63 5.37 -19.55
N GLY A 214 -7.95 6.14 -20.58
CA GLY A 214 -7.23 7.35 -20.98
C GLY A 214 -5.81 7.09 -21.49
N GLY A 215 -4.89 8.01 -21.20
CA GLY A 215 -3.53 8.03 -21.73
C GLY A 215 -3.34 9.03 -22.88
N ILE A 216 -2.10 9.13 -23.35
CA ILE A 216 -1.66 10.06 -24.40
C ILE A 216 -1.00 9.26 -25.52
N ASN A 217 -1.35 9.53 -26.77
CA ASN A 217 -0.75 8.87 -27.95
C ASN A 217 0.38 9.69 -28.60
N ASP A 218 0.93 9.17 -29.71
CA ASP A 218 2.04 9.75 -30.49
C ASP A 218 1.78 11.17 -31.00
N PHE A 219 0.50 11.53 -31.18
CA PHE A 219 0.08 12.85 -31.65
C PHE A 219 -0.13 13.84 -30.50
N GLY A 220 0.13 13.45 -29.25
CA GLY A 220 -0.16 14.25 -28.06
C GLY A 220 -1.64 14.30 -27.71
N THR A 221 -2.48 13.53 -28.42
CA THR A 221 -3.92 13.45 -28.17
C THR A 221 -4.15 12.64 -26.90
N ARG A 222 -4.86 13.25 -25.95
CA ARG A 222 -5.34 12.58 -24.75
C ARG A 222 -6.63 11.85 -25.05
N HIS A 223 -6.78 10.68 -24.45
CA HIS A 223 -7.98 9.86 -24.60
C HIS A 223 -8.83 9.85 -23.32
N ASN A 224 -10.12 9.57 -23.49
CA ASN A 224 -11.10 9.23 -22.45
C ASN A 224 -11.83 7.91 -22.78
N ASP A 225 -11.29 7.12 -23.70
CA ASP A 225 -11.81 5.79 -24.00
C ASP A 225 -11.58 4.84 -22.82
N THR A 226 -12.50 3.90 -22.66
CA THR A 226 -12.41 2.83 -21.66
C THR A 226 -12.37 1.49 -22.38
N TRP A 227 -11.43 0.63 -21.99
CA TRP A 227 -11.30 -0.72 -22.55
C TRP A 227 -11.36 -1.75 -21.44
N ILE A 228 -11.93 -2.91 -21.73
CA ILE A 228 -11.91 -4.10 -20.88
C ILE A 228 -11.02 -5.16 -21.50
N GLY A 229 -10.06 -5.65 -20.73
CA GLY A 229 -9.13 -6.68 -21.13
C GLY A 229 -9.38 -7.98 -20.37
N ARG A 230 -9.41 -9.11 -21.06
CA ARG A 230 -9.70 -10.42 -20.46
C ARG A 230 -8.72 -11.49 -20.95
N LEU A 231 -8.38 -12.40 -20.05
CA LEU A 231 -7.73 -13.66 -20.42
C LEU A 231 -8.79 -14.62 -20.97
N VAL A 232 -8.56 -15.13 -22.17
CA VAL A 232 -9.44 -16.00 -22.93
C VAL A 232 -8.78 -17.37 -23.10
N GLY A 233 -9.49 -18.40 -22.63
CA GLY A 233 -9.10 -19.80 -22.82
C GLY A 233 -7.89 -20.27 -22.00
N PRO A 234 -7.54 -21.58 -22.12
CA PRO A 234 -6.49 -22.22 -21.32
C PRO A 234 -5.06 -21.82 -21.71
N ALA A 235 -4.86 -21.16 -22.86
CA ALA A 235 -3.56 -20.74 -23.38
C ALA A 235 -3.18 -19.29 -23.00
N ALA A 236 -3.92 -18.65 -22.09
CA ALA A 236 -3.69 -17.26 -21.67
C ALA A 236 -3.67 -16.25 -22.83
N HIS A 237 -4.49 -16.45 -23.86
CA HIS A 237 -4.71 -15.41 -24.88
C HIS A 237 -5.36 -14.21 -24.19
N PHE A 238 -4.93 -13.00 -24.53
CA PHE A 238 -5.45 -11.79 -23.93
C PHE A 238 -6.11 -10.94 -25.02
N SER A 239 -7.36 -10.53 -24.81
CA SER A 239 -8.09 -9.67 -25.73
C SER A 239 -8.55 -8.40 -25.04
N TRP A 240 -8.61 -7.32 -25.80
CA TRP A 240 -9.18 -6.05 -25.40
C TRP A 240 -10.48 -5.79 -26.16
N GLU A 241 -11.45 -5.23 -25.46
CA GLU A 241 -12.74 -4.83 -26.03
C GLU A 241 -13.09 -3.42 -25.54
N PRO A 242 -13.71 -2.57 -26.38
CA PRO A 242 -14.16 -1.26 -25.95
C PRO A 242 -15.29 -1.42 -24.93
N LEU A 243 -15.20 -0.68 -23.82
CA LEU A 243 -16.25 -0.57 -22.84
C LEU A 243 -17.02 0.73 -23.08
N ASP A 244 -18.13 0.65 -23.81
CA ASP A 244 -19.02 1.79 -23.99
C ASP A 244 -19.64 2.20 -22.65
N SER A 245 -19.14 3.30 -22.11
CA SER A 245 -19.52 3.83 -20.81
C SER A 245 -20.57 4.96 -20.88
N GLY A 246 -21.21 5.13 -22.04
CA GLY A 246 -22.16 6.19 -22.29
C GLY A 246 -21.54 7.59 -22.43
N PRO A 247 -22.38 8.64 -22.54
CA PRO A 247 -21.93 10.00 -22.87
C PRO A 247 -21.28 10.74 -21.70
N ILE A 248 -21.57 10.35 -20.45
CA ILE A 248 -20.97 10.93 -19.26
C ILE A 248 -19.67 10.19 -19.00
N SER A 249 -18.54 10.89 -19.10
CA SER A 249 -17.20 10.32 -18.87
C SER A 249 -16.25 11.39 -18.32
N PRO A 250 -15.15 10.98 -17.66
CA PRO A 250 -14.11 11.93 -17.28
C PRO A 250 -13.52 12.57 -18.55
N PRO A 251 -13.14 13.86 -18.53
CA PRO A 251 -12.46 14.48 -19.66
C PRO A 251 -11.17 13.72 -20.04
N PRO A 252 -10.75 13.78 -21.33
CA PRO A 252 -9.56 13.10 -21.80
C PRO A 252 -8.32 13.49 -21.02
N ARG A 253 -7.56 12.51 -20.56
CA ARG A 253 -6.46 12.73 -19.62
C ARG A 253 -5.36 11.67 -19.72
N GLY A 254 -4.18 12.05 -19.29
CA GLY A 254 -3.08 11.12 -19.01
C GLY A 254 -2.34 11.51 -17.74
N ALA A 255 -1.46 10.62 -17.26
CA ALA A 255 -0.74 10.74 -15.99
C ALA A 255 -1.66 10.95 -14.76
N HIS A 256 -2.91 10.50 -14.83
CA HIS A 256 -3.80 10.34 -13.69
C HIS A 256 -3.47 9.07 -12.91
N ALA A 257 -4.05 8.92 -11.72
CA ALA A 257 -3.98 7.68 -10.97
C ALA A 257 -5.36 7.02 -10.92
N ALA A 258 -5.37 5.68 -10.86
CA ALA A 258 -6.59 4.92 -10.68
C ALA A 258 -6.38 3.71 -9.78
N CYS A 259 -7.43 3.24 -9.12
CA CYS A 259 -7.41 2.00 -8.35
C CYS A 259 -8.76 1.28 -8.36
N CYS A 260 -8.75 0.00 -8.00
CA CYS A 260 -9.97 -0.75 -7.74
C CYS A 260 -10.45 -0.51 -6.30
N ILE A 261 -11.76 -0.33 -6.11
CA ILE A 261 -12.41 -0.29 -4.79
C ILE A 261 -13.32 -1.50 -4.66
N ASP A 262 -13.12 -2.26 -3.59
CA ASP A 262 -13.93 -3.44 -3.19
C ASP A 262 -14.17 -4.45 -4.32
N ASP A 263 -13.16 -4.67 -5.17
CA ASP A 263 -13.24 -5.56 -6.35
C ASP A 263 -14.48 -5.28 -7.22
N ARG A 264 -14.85 -4.01 -7.35
CA ARG A 264 -16.08 -3.59 -8.03
C ARG A 264 -15.90 -2.32 -8.83
N TYR A 265 -15.45 -1.25 -8.19
CA TYR A 265 -15.42 0.07 -8.82
C TYR A 265 -14.02 0.44 -9.26
N VAL A 266 -13.91 1.24 -10.32
CA VAL A 266 -12.65 1.90 -10.70
C VAL A 266 -12.75 3.37 -10.30
N LEU A 267 -11.86 3.82 -9.41
CA LEU A 267 -11.72 5.22 -9.04
C LEU A 267 -10.58 5.84 -9.86
N VAL A 268 -10.80 7.04 -10.40
CA VAL A 268 -9.79 7.85 -11.11
C VAL A 268 -9.68 9.22 -10.42
N HIS A 269 -8.46 9.71 -10.24
CA HIS A 269 -8.22 11.07 -9.72
C HIS A 269 -7.14 11.81 -10.53
N GLY A 270 -7.41 13.09 -10.79
CA GLY A 270 -6.46 14.04 -11.35
C GLY A 270 -5.96 13.70 -12.75
N GLY A 271 -4.67 13.93 -13.00
CA GLY A 271 -4.02 13.79 -14.31
C GLY A 271 -3.85 15.12 -15.04
N ILE A 272 -3.54 15.04 -16.32
CA ILE A 272 -3.33 16.19 -17.20
C ILE A 272 -4.37 16.15 -18.32
N GLY A 273 -5.21 17.19 -18.40
CA GLY A 273 -6.27 17.33 -19.40
C GLY A 273 -5.78 17.83 -20.77
N PRO A 274 -6.68 18.01 -21.75
CA PRO A 274 -6.34 18.31 -23.15
C PRO A 274 -5.50 19.60 -23.33
N SER A 275 -5.75 20.62 -22.51
CA SER A 275 -5.02 21.90 -22.53
C SER A 275 -3.68 21.86 -21.78
N GLY A 276 -3.23 20.69 -21.32
CA GLY A 276 -2.00 20.55 -20.52
C GLY A 276 -2.15 20.96 -19.04
N THR A 277 -3.36 21.36 -18.62
CA THR A 277 -3.66 21.71 -17.23
C THR A 277 -3.78 20.45 -16.37
N ARG A 278 -3.34 20.53 -15.11
CA ARG A 278 -3.56 19.45 -14.15
C ARG A 278 -5.01 19.49 -13.67
N LEU A 279 -5.60 18.32 -13.57
CA LEU A 279 -6.95 18.10 -13.07
C LEU A 279 -6.91 17.67 -11.60
N GLY A 280 -7.97 17.94 -10.85
CA GLY A 280 -8.16 17.55 -9.44
C GLY A 280 -9.53 16.95 -9.17
N ASP A 281 -10.24 16.56 -10.23
CA ASP A 281 -11.53 15.90 -10.17
C ASP A 281 -11.38 14.41 -9.86
N THR A 282 -12.40 13.84 -9.21
CA THR A 282 -12.48 12.42 -8.87
C THR A 282 -13.66 11.80 -9.60
N TRP A 283 -13.43 10.65 -10.24
CA TRP A 283 -14.44 9.93 -11.00
C TRP A 283 -14.48 8.47 -10.59
N ILE A 284 -15.67 7.88 -10.66
CA ILE A 284 -15.88 6.47 -10.39
C ILE A 284 -16.62 5.81 -11.56
N LEU A 285 -16.13 4.66 -11.99
CA LEU A 285 -16.78 3.77 -12.94
C LEU A 285 -17.35 2.58 -12.18
N ASP A 286 -18.61 2.27 -12.43
CA ASP A 286 -19.17 0.93 -12.18
C ASP A 286 -19.12 0.14 -13.50
N PRO A 287 -18.24 -0.88 -13.62
CA PRO A 287 -18.11 -1.67 -14.84
C PRO A 287 -19.36 -2.51 -15.16
N ASP A 288 -20.19 -2.82 -14.16
CA ASP A 288 -21.41 -3.62 -14.36
C ASP A 288 -22.48 -2.79 -15.07
N SER A 289 -22.73 -1.57 -14.59
CA SER A 289 -23.64 -0.62 -15.26
C SER A 289 -22.98 0.14 -16.41
N LYS A 290 -21.66 0.02 -16.58
CA LYS A 290 -20.84 0.75 -17.55
C LYS A 290 -21.08 2.25 -17.47
N THR A 291 -21.09 2.82 -16.28
CA THR A 291 -21.36 4.25 -16.09
C THR A 291 -20.30 4.92 -15.26
N TRP A 292 -19.83 6.06 -15.77
CA TRP A 292 -19.02 6.98 -14.99
C TRP A 292 -19.89 7.96 -14.21
N ARG A 293 -19.41 8.33 -13.03
CA ARG A 293 -19.96 9.42 -12.22
C ARG A 293 -18.83 10.24 -11.60
N GLN A 294 -18.98 11.56 -11.62
CA GLN A 294 -18.07 12.43 -10.90
C GLN A 294 -18.42 12.44 -9.41
N ILE A 295 -17.40 12.32 -8.56
CA ILE A 295 -17.51 12.51 -7.12
C ILE A 295 -17.20 13.98 -6.82
N MET A 296 -18.21 14.69 -6.32
CA MET A 296 -18.09 16.07 -5.89
C MET A 296 -17.85 16.09 -4.38
N ALA A 297 -16.59 16.23 -3.97
CA ALA A 297 -16.18 16.25 -2.57
C ALA A 297 -15.50 17.58 -2.21
N SER A 298 -15.73 18.05 -0.98
CA SER A 298 -15.05 19.22 -0.40
C SER A 298 -14.73 18.95 1.08
N PRO A 299 -13.47 19.05 1.51
CA PRO A 299 -12.28 19.35 0.70
C PRO A 299 -11.94 18.22 -0.30
N SER A 300 -11.00 18.46 -1.21
CA SER A 300 -10.49 17.50 -2.19
C SER A 300 -8.99 17.71 -2.40
N PRO A 301 -8.20 16.68 -2.77
CA PRO A 301 -6.81 16.86 -3.11
C PRO A 301 -6.65 17.90 -4.24
N PRO A 302 -5.65 18.79 -4.18
CA PRO A 302 -5.38 19.73 -5.26
C PRO A 302 -4.99 19.01 -6.56
N SER A 303 -5.22 19.70 -7.68
CA SER A 303 -4.92 19.21 -9.02
C SER A 303 -3.48 18.75 -9.18
N ARG A 304 -3.28 17.53 -9.72
CA ARG A 304 -1.97 16.88 -9.76
C ARG A 304 -1.86 15.77 -10.81
N SER A 305 -0.65 15.34 -11.12
CA SER A 305 -0.34 14.23 -12.03
C SER A 305 0.80 13.35 -11.52
N GLY A 306 0.90 12.10 -11.98
CA GLY A 306 1.97 11.16 -11.61
C GLY A 306 2.02 10.78 -10.11
N HIS A 307 0.90 10.94 -9.41
CA HIS A 307 0.69 10.48 -8.04
C HIS A 307 0.25 9.00 -8.03
N SER A 308 0.23 8.38 -6.86
CA SER A 308 -0.36 7.05 -6.69
C SER A 308 -1.76 7.13 -6.10
N LEU A 309 -2.58 6.12 -6.40
CA LEU A 309 -3.90 5.90 -5.80
C LEU A 309 -4.04 4.41 -5.49
N THR A 310 -4.34 4.05 -4.25
CA THR A 310 -4.45 2.63 -3.84
C THR A 310 -5.51 2.44 -2.76
N HIS A 311 -6.41 1.49 -2.96
CA HIS A 311 -7.43 1.16 -1.98
C HIS A 311 -6.88 0.20 -0.90
N VAL A 312 -7.12 0.52 0.38
CA VAL A 312 -6.56 -0.20 1.54
C VAL A 312 -7.68 -0.76 2.41
N GLY A 313 -8.54 -1.58 1.79
CA GLY A 313 -9.71 -2.19 2.44
C GLY A 313 -10.50 -1.20 3.30
N LYS A 314 -10.75 -1.55 4.56
CA LYS A 314 -11.56 -0.72 5.48
C LYS A 314 -10.98 0.67 5.76
N ALA A 315 -9.69 0.89 5.56
CA ALA A 315 -9.10 2.22 5.78
C ALA A 315 -9.60 3.23 4.73
N GLY A 316 -9.92 2.76 3.52
CA GLY A 316 -10.32 3.61 2.39
C GLY A 316 -9.22 3.72 1.33
N THR A 317 -9.38 4.69 0.42
CA THR A 317 -8.45 4.88 -0.70
C THR A 317 -7.42 5.95 -0.39
N VAL A 318 -6.14 5.61 -0.55
CA VAL A 318 -5.00 6.47 -0.25
C VAL A 318 -4.46 7.08 -1.53
N LEU A 319 -4.29 8.39 -1.53
CA LEU A 319 -3.56 9.15 -2.56
C LEU A 319 -2.25 9.66 -1.96
N PHE A 320 -1.15 9.54 -2.71
CA PHE A 320 0.16 10.02 -2.26
C PHE A 320 0.96 10.69 -3.38
N GLY A 321 1.54 11.84 -3.04
CA GLY A 321 2.54 12.53 -3.85
C GLY A 321 2.03 13.08 -5.18
N GLY A 322 2.90 13.03 -6.19
CA GLY A 322 2.65 13.55 -7.54
C GLY A 322 3.25 14.94 -7.78
N ARG A 323 2.87 15.55 -8.91
CA ARG A 323 3.30 16.89 -9.32
C ARG A 323 2.09 17.81 -9.47
N GLY A 324 2.10 18.92 -8.74
CA GLY A 324 1.01 19.89 -8.69
C GLY A 324 0.97 20.86 -9.87
N THR A 325 0.16 21.91 -9.74
CA THR A 325 -0.05 22.94 -10.76
C THR A 325 1.14 23.88 -10.91
N GLY A 326 1.84 24.18 -9.81
CA GLY A 326 3.08 24.96 -9.80
C GLY A 326 4.33 24.14 -10.15
N LEU A 327 4.15 22.91 -10.64
CA LEU A 327 5.21 21.93 -10.95
C LEU A 327 6.01 21.43 -9.75
N GLU A 328 5.58 21.78 -8.53
CA GLU A 328 6.10 21.26 -7.29
C GLU A 328 5.83 19.75 -7.17
N VAL A 329 6.80 19.00 -6.65
CA VAL A 329 6.57 17.61 -6.28
C VAL A 329 5.98 17.58 -4.87
N LEU A 330 4.84 16.90 -4.76
CA LEU A 330 4.03 16.82 -3.56
C LEU A 330 4.44 15.60 -2.73
N GLY A 331 4.22 15.68 -1.42
CA GLY A 331 4.44 14.59 -0.47
C GLY A 331 3.30 14.45 0.55
N ASP A 332 2.15 15.06 0.27
CA ASP A 332 0.95 14.95 1.07
C ASP A 332 0.26 13.59 0.85
N VAL A 333 -0.45 13.15 1.88
CA VAL A 333 -1.24 11.92 1.87
C VAL A 333 -2.71 12.30 2.07
N TRP A 334 -3.58 11.78 1.21
CA TRP A 334 -5.02 11.96 1.30
C TRP A 334 -5.73 10.63 1.42
N LEU A 335 -6.81 10.60 2.19
CA LEU A 335 -7.65 9.43 2.40
C LEU A 335 -9.08 9.73 1.96
N LEU A 336 -9.61 8.91 1.04
CA LEU A 336 -11.00 8.89 0.66
C LEU A 336 -11.72 7.80 1.45
N ASN A 337 -12.73 8.18 2.22
CA ASN A 337 -13.51 7.23 3.01
C ASN A 337 -14.65 6.59 2.19
N SER A 338 -15.39 5.66 2.82
CA SER A 338 -16.53 4.96 2.20
C SER A 338 -17.73 5.86 1.84
N ARG A 339 -17.75 7.10 2.32
CA ARG A 339 -18.75 8.12 1.99
C ARG A 339 -18.30 9.07 0.88
N TRP A 340 -17.18 8.77 0.22
CA TRP A 340 -16.59 9.59 -0.84
C TRP A 340 -16.10 10.96 -0.36
N GLU A 341 -15.71 11.06 0.91
CA GLU A 341 -15.16 12.29 1.49
C GLU A 341 -13.64 12.19 1.59
N TRP A 342 -12.94 13.19 1.05
CA TRP A 342 -11.49 13.29 1.15
C TRP A 342 -11.06 13.96 2.47
N ARG A 343 -10.01 13.43 3.06
CA ARG A 343 -9.33 14.01 4.22
C ARG A 343 -7.83 13.95 4.02
N GLN A 344 -7.14 15.08 4.16
CA GLN A 344 -5.69 15.09 4.20
C GLN A 344 -5.20 14.51 5.54
N LEU A 345 -4.24 13.58 5.50
CA LEU A 345 -3.58 13.05 6.68
C LEU A 345 -2.34 13.89 6.98
N ALA A 346 -2.33 14.53 8.15
CA ALA A 346 -1.14 15.18 8.66
C ALA A 346 -0.22 14.15 9.33
N PHE A 347 1.09 14.30 9.14
CA PHE A 347 2.09 13.47 9.81
C PHE A 347 3.34 14.28 10.13
N GLU A 348 3.98 13.95 11.25
CA GLU A 348 5.22 14.58 11.69
C GLU A 348 6.41 14.10 10.85
N PRO A 349 7.20 14.99 10.21
CA PRO A 349 8.37 14.63 9.42
C PRO A 349 9.51 13.97 10.21
N ARG A 350 9.40 13.87 11.55
CA ARG A 350 10.45 13.37 12.45
C ARG A 350 10.87 11.90 12.19
N SER A 351 10.12 11.15 11.40
CA SER A 351 10.48 9.79 10.95
C SER A 351 11.33 9.76 9.67
N VAL A 352 11.61 10.90 9.05
CA VAL A 352 12.40 11.02 7.81
C VAL A 352 13.80 11.51 8.18
N PRO A 353 14.85 10.67 8.07
CA PRO A 353 16.23 11.11 8.27
C PRO A 353 16.58 12.33 7.40
N ARG A 354 17.44 13.23 7.91
CA ARG A 354 17.92 14.40 7.15
C ARG A 354 18.53 13.96 5.82
N GLY A 355 18.19 14.67 4.75
CA GLY A 355 18.66 14.39 3.38
C GLY A 355 17.78 13.45 2.56
N LEU A 356 16.70 12.91 3.13
CA LEU A 356 15.74 12.08 2.40
C LEU A 356 14.48 12.90 2.03
N SER A 357 14.05 12.80 0.78
CA SER A 357 12.83 13.44 0.28
C SER A 357 11.69 12.43 0.22
N LEU A 358 10.64 12.65 1.03
CA LEU A 358 9.36 11.97 0.86
C LEU A 358 8.59 12.42 -0.38
N PRO A 359 8.54 13.73 -0.72
CA PRO A 359 7.89 14.16 -1.96
C PRO A 359 8.45 13.40 -3.16
N ARG A 360 7.54 12.82 -3.94
CA ARG A 360 7.88 12.01 -5.11
C ARG A 360 6.74 11.97 -6.14
N VAL A 361 7.14 11.87 -7.40
CA VAL A 361 6.25 11.65 -8.57
C VAL A 361 6.75 10.46 -9.39
N GLY A 362 5.85 9.72 -10.04
CA GLY A 362 6.21 8.53 -10.82
C GLY A 362 6.72 7.37 -9.96
N HIS A 363 6.29 7.28 -8.70
CA HIS A 363 6.60 6.15 -7.82
C HIS A 363 5.50 5.10 -7.92
N SER A 364 5.78 3.87 -7.49
CA SER A 364 4.75 2.85 -7.29
C SER A 364 4.28 2.86 -5.83
N ALA A 365 2.98 2.61 -5.61
CA ALA A 365 2.40 2.31 -4.31
C ALA A 365 1.60 1.02 -4.41
N SER A 366 2.10 -0.05 -3.79
CA SER A 366 1.53 -1.38 -3.96
C SER A 366 0.98 -1.92 -2.64
N LEU A 367 -0.25 -2.45 -2.66
CA LEU A 367 -0.90 -3.01 -1.48
C LEU A 367 -0.22 -4.33 -1.08
N ILE A 368 0.50 -4.30 0.03
CA ILE A 368 1.16 -5.49 0.58
C ILE A 368 0.34 -6.13 1.69
N VAL A 369 0.68 -7.38 2.04
CA VAL A 369 0.08 -8.10 3.16
C VAL A 369 0.12 -7.26 4.46
N GLY A 370 -0.98 -7.30 5.21
CA GLY A 370 -1.17 -6.44 6.38
C GLY A 370 -1.86 -5.10 6.09
N GLN A 371 -2.45 -4.92 4.90
CA GLN A 371 -3.19 -3.71 4.51
C GLN A 371 -2.33 -2.43 4.61
N ARG A 372 -1.12 -2.48 4.08
CA ARG A 372 -0.18 -1.34 4.03
C ARG A 372 0.34 -1.15 2.61
N LEU A 373 0.90 0.01 2.32
CA LEU A 373 1.44 0.32 1.00
C LEU A 373 2.96 0.26 1.02
N LEU A 374 3.54 -0.51 0.12
CA LEU A 374 4.96 -0.45 -0.19
C LEU A 374 5.18 0.58 -1.29
N ILE A 375 5.89 1.65 -0.96
CA ILE A 375 6.28 2.73 -1.87
C ILE A 375 7.69 2.45 -2.39
N TYR A 376 7.88 2.57 -3.70
CA TYR A 376 9.19 2.40 -4.33
C TYR A 376 9.42 3.42 -5.45
N GLY A 377 10.64 3.96 -5.50
CA GLY A 377 11.13 4.82 -6.56
C GLY A 377 10.45 6.19 -6.63
N GLY A 378 10.35 6.71 -7.85
CA GLY A 378 9.92 8.07 -8.16
C GLY A 378 11.08 9.06 -8.16
N GLU A 379 10.76 10.31 -8.46
CA GLU A 379 11.72 11.42 -8.50
C GLU A 379 11.23 12.61 -7.68
N ASP A 380 12.15 13.45 -7.19
CA ASP A 380 11.83 14.70 -6.50
C ASP A 380 11.80 15.92 -7.44
N SER A 381 11.62 17.12 -6.85
CA SER A 381 11.54 18.40 -7.57
C SER A 381 12.81 18.73 -8.37
N TYR A 382 13.96 18.15 -8.00
CA TYR A 382 15.23 18.33 -8.69
C TYR A 382 15.49 17.22 -9.71
N ARG A 383 14.49 16.36 -9.97
CA ARG A 383 14.57 15.17 -10.82
C ARG A 383 15.59 14.13 -10.34
N ASN A 384 15.95 14.15 -9.05
CA ASN A 384 16.75 13.07 -8.49
C ASN A 384 15.83 11.84 -8.32
N ARG A 385 16.12 10.79 -9.09
CA ARG A 385 15.43 9.51 -8.99
C ARG A 385 15.78 8.81 -7.68
N LYS A 386 14.84 8.02 -7.20
CA LYS A 386 14.93 7.32 -5.91
C LYS A 386 14.94 5.82 -6.14
N ASP A 387 15.58 5.09 -5.24
CA ASP A 387 15.67 3.64 -5.17
C ASP A 387 15.23 3.11 -3.79
N ASP A 388 14.63 3.98 -2.97
CA ASP A 388 14.27 3.68 -1.59
C ASP A 388 12.89 3.01 -1.47
N PHE A 389 12.77 2.15 -0.45
CA PHE A 389 11.52 1.49 -0.09
C PHE A 389 10.96 2.07 1.21
N TRP A 390 9.66 2.34 1.21
CA TRP A 390 8.93 2.81 2.38
C TRP A 390 7.63 2.05 2.56
N VAL A 391 7.27 1.77 3.80
CA VAL A 391 5.94 1.29 4.18
C VAL A 391 5.13 2.47 4.68
N LEU A 392 3.95 2.65 4.08
CA LEU A 392 2.92 3.59 4.49
C LEU A 392 1.78 2.82 5.17
N ASP A 393 1.56 3.10 6.46
CA ASP A 393 0.52 2.46 7.28
C ASP A 393 -0.54 3.48 7.72
N VAL A 394 -1.63 3.53 6.95
CA VAL A 394 -2.78 4.39 7.25
C VAL A 394 -3.76 3.76 8.25
N GLY A 395 -3.70 2.45 8.48
CA GLY A 395 -4.62 1.74 9.38
C GLY A 395 -4.47 2.18 10.84
N SER A 396 -3.24 2.52 11.24
CA SER A 396 -2.92 3.11 12.55
C SER A 396 -3.59 4.47 12.80
N SER A 397 -4.10 5.14 11.76
CA SER A 397 -4.72 6.48 11.82
C SER A 397 -6.26 6.46 11.80
N CYS A 398 -6.88 5.29 11.73
CA CYS A 398 -8.34 5.11 11.76
C CYS A 398 -8.93 5.06 13.18
N GLY A 399 -8.12 5.25 14.23
CA GLY A 399 -8.58 5.39 15.60
C GLY A 399 -9.13 6.79 15.92
N VAL A 400 -10.07 6.87 16.86
CA VAL A 400 -10.59 8.14 17.41
C VAL A 400 -9.54 8.75 18.33
N GLY A 401 -8.53 9.40 17.75
CA GLY A 401 -7.46 10.07 18.48
C GLY A 401 -6.44 10.71 17.52
N PRO A 402 -5.60 11.63 17.99
CA PRO A 402 -4.50 12.15 17.17
C PRO A 402 -3.63 10.97 16.70
N ALA A 403 -3.26 10.96 15.43
CA ALA A 403 -2.47 9.88 14.82
C ALA A 403 -1.13 9.72 15.56
N SER A 404 -1.11 8.83 16.55
CA SER A 404 0.05 8.55 17.39
C SER A 404 1.02 7.54 16.75
N GLY A 405 0.65 6.97 15.59
CA GLY A 405 1.46 6.01 14.85
C GLY A 405 2.42 6.68 13.87
N ARG A 406 3.62 6.09 13.69
CA ARG A 406 4.51 6.45 12.59
C ARG A 406 3.88 6.02 11.27
N LEU A 407 3.32 6.98 10.53
CA LEU A 407 2.71 6.77 9.21
C LEU A 407 3.68 6.13 8.21
N TRP A 408 4.96 6.49 8.30
CA TRP A 408 6.02 6.09 7.40
C TRP A 408 7.11 5.30 8.12
N LYS A 409 7.51 4.16 7.53
CA LYS A 409 8.67 3.36 7.96
C LYS A 409 9.55 3.07 6.74
N ARG A 410 10.83 3.45 6.80
CA ARG A 410 11.80 3.06 5.76
C ARG A 410 12.11 1.57 5.90
N VAL A 411 12.25 0.89 4.76
CA VAL A 411 12.55 -0.53 4.68
C VAL A 411 13.92 -0.73 4.05
N GLU A 412 14.75 -1.57 4.65
CA GLU A 412 16.06 -1.91 4.10
C GLU A 412 15.91 -2.78 2.85
N SER A 413 16.79 -2.65 1.88
CA SER A 413 16.81 -3.51 0.69
C SER A 413 18.13 -4.26 0.56
N ARG A 414 18.05 -5.55 0.27
CA ARG A 414 19.19 -6.46 0.12
C ARG A 414 19.14 -7.14 -1.25
N GLY A 415 20.25 -7.72 -1.71
CA GLY A 415 20.32 -8.42 -3.01
C GLY A 415 20.54 -7.50 -4.22
N GLU A 416 20.13 -7.96 -5.40
CA GLU A 416 20.23 -7.23 -6.68
C GLU A 416 19.10 -6.19 -6.75
N ARG A 417 19.35 -5.00 -6.21
CA ARG A 417 18.38 -3.89 -6.17
C ARG A 417 18.16 -3.30 -7.56
N PRO A 418 16.93 -2.86 -7.87
CA PRO A 418 16.72 -2.05 -9.06
C PRO A 418 17.32 -0.65 -8.86
N ASP A 419 17.96 -0.14 -9.91
CA ASP A 419 18.49 1.23 -9.96
C ASP A 419 17.41 2.28 -9.66
N CYS A 420 17.84 3.47 -9.26
CA CYS A 420 16.97 4.62 -9.05
C CYS A 420 16.12 4.91 -10.30
N ARG A 421 14.79 4.93 -10.12
CA ARG A 421 13.84 4.93 -11.25
C ARG A 421 12.58 5.71 -10.96
N SER A 422 11.95 6.20 -12.02
CA SER A 422 10.62 6.83 -11.98
C SER A 422 9.75 6.33 -13.15
N PHE A 423 8.44 6.39 -12.98
CA PHE A 423 7.42 5.97 -13.97
C PHE A 423 7.57 4.51 -14.43
N HIS A 424 8.05 3.63 -13.54
CA HIS A 424 8.04 2.17 -13.73
C HIS A 424 6.64 1.60 -13.45
N GLY A 425 6.39 0.38 -13.93
CA GLY A 425 5.22 -0.41 -13.56
C GLY A 425 5.55 -1.32 -12.37
N ALA A 426 4.61 -1.48 -11.44
CA ALA A 426 4.75 -2.45 -10.37
C ALA A 426 3.41 -3.04 -9.94
N CYS A 427 3.38 -4.34 -9.66
CA CYS A 427 2.19 -5.03 -9.14
C CYS A 427 2.59 -6.17 -8.18
N VAL A 428 1.70 -6.50 -7.25
CA VAL A 428 1.91 -7.56 -6.25
C VAL A 428 1.22 -8.85 -6.65
N ASP A 429 1.73 -9.96 -6.12
CA ASP A 429 1.07 -11.26 -6.14
C ASP A 429 -0.16 -11.33 -5.22
N GLU A 430 -0.93 -12.42 -5.32
CA GLU A 430 -2.13 -12.63 -4.48
C GLU A 430 -1.82 -12.67 -2.99
N THR A 431 -0.60 -13.05 -2.59
CA THR A 431 -0.19 -13.01 -1.18
C THR A 431 0.14 -11.60 -0.70
N GLY A 432 0.39 -10.65 -1.60
CA GLY A 432 0.89 -9.31 -1.26
C GLY A 432 2.32 -9.32 -0.72
N ARG A 433 3.09 -10.39 -1.00
CA ARG A 433 4.46 -10.58 -0.50
C ARG A 433 5.50 -10.40 -1.60
N PHE A 434 5.14 -10.69 -2.84
CA PHE A 434 6.02 -10.61 -4.00
C PHE A 434 5.57 -9.46 -4.89
N LEU A 435 6.42 -8.45 -5.02
CA LEU A 435 6.23 -7.32 -5.91
C LEU A 435 7.06 -7.52 -7.17
N TYR A 436 6.43 -7.42 -8.33
CA TYR A 436 7.08 -7.40 -9.63
C TYR A 436 7.23 -5.96 -10.08
N VAL A 437 8.45 -5.58 -10.50
CA VAL A 437 8.77 -4.25 -11.02
C VAL A 437 9.31 -4.39 -12.43
N TYR A 438 8.83 -3.55 -13.35
CA TYR A 438 9.30 -3.54 -14.73
C TYR A 438 9.53 -2.12 -15.24
N GLY A 439 10.63 -1.94 -15.97
CA GLY A 439 10.97 -0.74 -16.72
C GLY A 439 11.04 0.54 -15.88
N GLY A 440 10.60 1.65 -16.49
CA GLY A 440 10.71 3.00 -15.95
C GLY A 440 11.82 3.81 -16.62
N MET A 441 11.86 5.09 -16.28
CA MET A 441 12.98 5.97 -16.61
C MET A 441 14.06 5.84 -15.55
N VAL A 442 15.31 5.70 -15.99
CA VAL A 442 16.49 5.63 -15.13
C VAL A 442 17.54 6.62 -15.59
N ASP A 443 18.46 6.96 -14.69
CA ASP A 443 19.65 7.72 -15.05
C ASP A 443 20.60 6.85 -15.90
N GLY A 444 21.17 7.44 -16.93
CA GLY A 444 22.04 6.87 -17.93
C GLY A 444 23.34 7.67 -18.04
N LEU A 445 24.33 7.10 -18.72
CA LEU A 445 25.63 7.75 -18.92
C LEU A 445 25.46 8.96 -19.83
N VAL A 446 25.83 10.14 -19.33
CA VAL A 446 25.86 11.37 -20.13
C VAL A 446 26.99 11.23 -21.16
N ARG A 447 26.64 10.99 -22.43
CA ARG A 447 27.58 11.11 -23.54
C ARG A 447 27.67 12.59 -23.94
N PRO A 448 28.82 13.09 -24.41
CA PRO A 448 28.98 14.51 -24.79
C PRO A 448 27.97 15.05 -25.81
N ALA A 449 27.29 14.16 -26.55
CA ALA A 449 26.31 14.51 -27.57
C ALA A 449 24.85 14.44 -27.10
N ASP A 450 24.56 13.91 -25.90
CA ASP A 450 23.18 13.74 -25.42
C ASP A 450 22.78 14.86 -24.44
N PRO A 451 21.65 15.55 -24.67
CA PRO A 451 21.21 16.69 -23.86
C PRO A 451 20.77 16.30 -22.43
N SER A 452 20.55 15.01 -22.18
CA SER A 452 20.37 14.43 -20.85
C SER A 452 20.62 12.92 -20.93
N GLY A 453 21.36 12.35 -19.99
CA GLY A 453 21.54 10.89 -19.88
C GLY A 453 20.28 10.18 -19.39
N LEU A 454 19.10 10.44 -19.96
CA LEU A 454 17.85 9.79 -19.58
C LEU A 454 17.64 8.55 -20.45
N ARG A 455 17.41 7.39 -19.85
CA ARG A 455 17.13 6.15 -20.60
C ARG A 455 15.87 5.45 -20.11
N PHE A 456 15.26 4.69 -21.00
CA PHE A 456 14.19 3.75 -20.64
C PHE A 456 14.82 2.42 -20.24
N ASP A 457 14.38 1.87 -19.12
CA ASP A 457 14.81 0.56 -18.65
C ASP A 457 13.85 -0.53 -19.13
N GLY A 458 14.39 -1.72 -19.35
CA GLY A 458 13.66 -2.93 -19.78
C GLY A 458 13.88 -4.10 -18.81
N GLU A 459 14.43 -3.85 -17.63
CA GLU A 459 14.71 -4.89 -16.65
C GLU A 459 13.47 -5.22 -15.79
N SER A 460 13.37 -6.49 -15.41
CA SER A 460 12.38 -7.01 -14.49
C SER A 460 13.03 -7.32 -13.14
N PHE A 461 12.34 -6.98 -12.05
CA PHE A 461 12.79 -7.28 -10.69
C PHE A 461 11.67 -7.92 -9.88
N LEU A 462 12.06 -8.86 -9.03
CA LEU A 462 11.24 -9.39 -7.95
C LEU A 462 11.70 -8.77 -6.64
N VAL A 463 10.77 -8.17 -5.91
CA VAL A 463 10.97 -7.66 -4.55
C VAL A 463 10.13 -8.50 -3.61
N GLU A 464 10.77 -9.22 -2.71
CA GLU A 464 10.14 -10.10 -1.73
C GLU A 464 10.19 -9.46 -0.34
N LEU A 465 9.05 -9.47 0.36
CA LEU A 465 9.04 -9.11 1.78
C LEU A 465 9.76 -10.17 2.61
N VAL A 466 10.74 -9.75 3.41
CA VAL A 466 11.46 -10.63 4.33
C VAL A 466 10.60 -10.81 5.60
N LEU A 467 9.79 -11.87 5.58
CA LEU A 467 8.87 -12.24 6.66
C LEU A 467 9.46 -13.33 7.55
#